data_AF-A0A6C0E7E8-F1
#
_entry.id   AF-A0A6C0E7E8-F1
#
_cell.length_a   1.000
_cell.length_b   1.000
_cell.length_c   1.000
_cell.angle_alpha   90.00
_cell.angle_beta   90.00
_cell.angle_gamma   90.00
#
_symmetry.space_group_name_H-M   'P 1'
#
loop_
_entity.id
_entity.type
_entity.pdbx_description
1 polymer ?
#
loop_
_entity_poly.entity_id
_entity_poly.type
_entity_poly.pdbx_seq_one_letter_code
_entity_poly.pdbx_strand_id
1 'polypeptide(L)'
;MLLRHHYYLSYKKTGLYDNNIYMEIYNPNVKIEHSPGEFVLRVVIVSSKNLICKNRCRSMPLALLNKKNILSEKYLLYDIWTIKKFKLEITEFYVLDVCQIGKTDILEYLKNLDNGITLSKYSEKALDVASEFGKIHVLEWWKNSGLELKYSTDALDLASCDHYNIDILEWWKNSGLPLKYSADALANASEKSHINIIKWWFNSELPLKYDYRPIENATMLNNINVLTCWKESGLPLEYTSFALVCAFKVHYNNHNRGNNNVLEWWKNSGLPLKYEKHHILNYPSKKGCIDILEWFTNSGLEFEYDQTPLYEASVNSQIKVLDWWFNSGLPLKYSHILLDTVSSNGLIKVLDWWVNSKLPLEYSEKAIDNLFLGHNKVSKIFEVLEWWKNSKLPIKYSEAALDNASRYSRIELMTWWKNSGLPLKYTKKSIDYAFRNDKFDTLNWWFNSGLPLKYSGNLIYIKEESRRRQYLISLTSGKKN
;
A
#
# COMPACT_ATOMS: atom_id res chain seq x y z
N MET A 1 -6.97 -11.10 -2.34
CA MET A 1 -7.84 -9.90 -2.29
C MET A 1 -9.14 -10.29 -1.59
N LEU A 2 -9.15 -10.32 -0.24
CA LEU A 2 -10.28 -10.83 0.54
C LEU A 2 -11.40 -9.78 0.62
N LEU A 3 -12.44 -10.01 -0.17
CA LEU A 3 -13.71 -9.32 -0.06
C LEU A 3 -14.26 -9.50 1.36
N ARG A 4 -14.27 -8.40 2.12
CA ARG A 4 -15.07 -8.25 3.34
C ARG A 4 -16.55 -8.35 2.96
N HIS A 5 -17.10 -9.57 2.94
CA HIS A 5 -18.52 -9.80 2.73
C HIS A 5 -19.29 -9.55 4.04
N HIS A 6 -19.68 -8.29 4.24
CA HIS A 6 -20.70 -7.89 5.22
C HIS A 6 -22.00 -7.50 4.53
N TYR A 7 -22.55 -8.37 3.71
CA TYR A 7 -23.93 -8.27 3.22
C TYR A 7 -24.37 -9.70 2.93
N TYR A 8 -25.56 -10.13 3.36
CA TYR A 8 -26.54 -10.93 2.61
C TYR A 8 -27.67 -11.36 3.56
N LEU A 9 -28.88 -11.48 3.00
CA LEU A 9 -30.20 -11.68 3.60
C LEU A 9 -30.95 -10.39 4.01
N SER A 10 -31.66 -9.82 3.04
CA SER A 10 -32.79 -8.92 3.32
C SER A 10 -34.00 -9.77 3.75
N TYR A 11 -34.48 -9.59 4.98
CA TYR A 11 -35.68 -10.29 5.45
C TYR A 11 -36.95 -9.53 5.03
N LYS A 12 -37.87 -10.20 4.33
CA LYS A 12 -39.19 -9.65 4.03
C LYS A 12 -40.10 -9.87 5.24
N LYS A 13 -40.47 -8.78 5.89
CA LYS A 13 -41.37 -8.72 7.06
C LYS A 13 -42.68 -9.46 6.76
N THR A 14 -42.94 -10.57 7.45
CA THR A 14 -44.26 -11.22 7.45
C THR A 14 -44.81 -11.26 8.88
N GLY A 15 -45.88 -10.51 9.14
CA GLY A 15 -46.71 -10.68 10.34
C GLY A 15 -46.68 -9.51 11.33
N LEU A 16 -47.89 -9.08 11.69
CA LEU A 16 -48.22 -8.03 12.67
C LEU A 16 -47.75 -8.45 14.07
N TYR A 17 -46.83 -7.69 14.68
CA TYR A 17 -46.73 -7.35 16.11
C TYR A 17 -45.43 -6.54 16.32
N ASP A 18 -45.47 -5.56 17.23
CA ASP A 18 -44.48 -4.49 17.42
C ASP A 18 -43.10 -4.95 17.97
N ASN A 19 -42.41 -5.90 17.35
CA ASN A 19 -41.00 -6.20 17.67
C ASN A 19 -40.18 -6.20 16.38
N ASN A 20 -39.01 -5.55 16.40
CA ASN A 20 -38.08 -5.61 15.27
C ASN A 20 -37.26 -6.90 15.40
N ILE A 21 -37.37 -7.78 14.39
CA ILE A 21 -36.59 -9.01 14.28
C ILE A 21 -35.36 -8.72 13.42
N TYR A 22 -34.18 -8.98 13.96
CA TYR A 22 -32.90 -8.85 13.26
C TYR A 22 -32.25 -10.24 13.10
N MET A 23 -31.59 -10.49 11.97
CA MET A 23 -30.75 -11.67 11.78
C MET A 23 -29.28 -11.27 11.85
N GLU A 24 -28.52 -11.95 12.71
CA GLU A 24 -27.07 -11.81 12.85
C GLU A 24 -26.41 -13.03 12.22
N ILE A 25 -25.49 -12.82 11.29
CA ILE A 25 -24.61 -13.85 10.75
C ILE A 25 -23.23 -13.59 11.31
N TYR A 26 -22.68 -14.55 12.05
CA TYR A 26 -21.32 -14.43 12.59
C TYR A 26 -20.62 -15.79 12.58
N ASN A 27 -19.29 -15.76 12.50
CA ASN A 27 -18.45 -16.95 12.62
C ASN A 27 -17.98 -17.05 14.09
N PRO A 28 -18.27 -18.13 14.82
CA PRO A 28 -17.84 -18.31 16.21
C PRO A 28 -16.33 -18.54 16.37
N ASN A 29 -15.60 -18.91 15.30
CA ASN A 29 -14.20 -19.33 15.34
C ASN A 29 -13.23 -18.22 14.89
N VAL A 30 -13.39 -16.99 15.40
CA VAL A 30 -12.59 -15.81 15.00
C VAL A 30 -11.08 -15.92 15.33
N LYS A 31 -10.62 -16.99 15.99
CA LYS A 31 -9.21 -17.15 16.39
C LYS A 31 -8.37 -18.13 15.56
N ILE A 32 -8.88 -18.69 14.47
CA ILE A 32 -8.07 -19.55 13.59
C ILE A 32 -8.29 -19.10 12.16
N GLU A 33 -7.23 -18.56 11.55
CA GLU A 33 -7.18 -18.28 10.12
C GLU A 33 -7.53 -19.56 9.35
N HIS A 34 -8.43 -19.45 8.36
CA HIS A 34 -8.79 -20.47 7.36
C HIS A 34 -9.72 -21.64 7.76
N SER A 35 -10.76 -21.41 8.57
CA SER A 35 -11.91 -22.35 8.61
C SER A 35 -13.21 -21.68 8.12
N PRO A 36 -13.64 -21.92 6.86
CA PRO A 36 -14.92 -21.44 6.34
C PRO A 36 -16.16 -22.18 6.92
N GLY A 37 -15.98 -23.06 7.90
CA GLY A 37 -16.94 -24.14 8.18
C GLY A 37 -18.13 -23.85 9.10
N GLU A 38 -18.19 -22.74 9.85
CA GLU A 38 -19.22 -22.61 10.91
C GLU A 38 -19.88 -21.23 10.96
N PHE A 39 -20.33 -20.70 9.82
CA PHE A 39 -21.19 -19.51 9.88
C PHE A 39 -22.52 -19.86 10.54
N VAL A 40 -22.86 -19.12 11.61
CA VAL A 40 -24.08 -19.31 12.39
C VAL A 40 -25.02 -18.14 12.15
N LEU A 41 -26.26 -18.47 11.79
CA LEU A 41 -27.39 -17.57 11.79
C LEU A 41 -28.00 -17.53 13.20
N ARG A 42 -28.16 -16.33 13.75
CA ARG A 42 -28.84 -16.09 15.02
C ARG A 42 -29.94 -15.06 14.83
N VAL A 43 -31.13 -15.34 15.35
CA VAL A 43 -32.25 -14.39 15.34
C VAL A 43 -32.23 -13.59 16.64
N VAL A 44 -32.26 -12.26 16.52
CA VAL A 44 -32.27 -11.32 17.64
C VAL A 44 -33.60 -10.59 17.63
N ILE A 45 -34.41 -10.81 18.66
CA ILE A 45 -35.69 -10.12 18.84
C ILE A 45 -35.44 -8.92 19.76
N VAL A 46 -35.66 -7.71 19.23
CA VAL A 46 -35.57 -6.47 20.00
C VAL A 46 -36.98 -5.95 20.27
N SER A 47 -37.32 -5.81 21.55
CA SER A 47 -38.61 -5.24 21.99
C SER A 47 -38.70 -3.75 21.62
N SER A 48 -39.80 -3.34 20.97
CA SER A 48 -40.06 -1.99 20.44
C SER A 48 -40.03 -0.83 21.44
N LYS A 49 -39.92 -1.09 22.74
CA LYS A 49 -39.88 -0.01 23.74
C LYS A 49 -38.58 0.80 23.76
N ASN A 50 -37.57 0.43 22.99
CA ASN A 50 -36.35 1.21 22.85
C ASN A 50 -36.12 1.60 21.39
N LEU A 51 -36.13 2.91 21.12
CA LEU A 51 -35.68 3.55 19.89
C LEU A 51 -34.24 3.13 19.58
N ILE A 52 -34.06 2.02 18.85
CA ILE A 52 -32.82 1.77 18.14
C ILE A 52 -32.90 2.58 16.85
N CYS A 53 -32.28 3.75 16.90
CA CYS A 53 -32.12 4.65 15.79
C CYS A 53 -31.69 3.87 14.54
N LYS A 54 -32.45 4.02 13.46
CA LYS A 54 -31.98 3.83 12.09
C LYS A 54 -30.67 4.61 11.94
N ASN A 55 -29.52 3.98 12.08
CA ASN A 55 -28.29 4.38 11.40
C ASN A 55 -27.15 3.40 11.68
N ARG A 56 -26.69 2.74 10.61
CA ARG A 56 -25.34 2.17 10.46
C ARG A 56 -24.87 1.28 11.62
N CYS A 57 -25.33 0.03 11.65
CA CYS A 57 -24.56 -1.04 12.29
C CYS A 57 -23.31 -1.35 11.44
N ARG A 58 -22.33 -0.47 11.47
CA ARG A 58 -20.92 -0.83 11.24
C ARG A 58 -20.30 -0.98 12.63
N SER A 59 -19.85 -2.20 12.93
CA SER A 59 -18.86 -2.53 13.96
C SER A 59 -19.16 -2.13 15.42
N MET A 60 -20.29 -2.55 15.99
CA MET A 60 -20.45 -2.52 17.47
C MET A 60 -20.62 -3.94 18.00
N PRO A 61 -19.71 -4.45 18.87
CA PRO A 61 -19.89 -5.74 19.53
C PRO A 61 -21.16 -5.70 20.39
N LEU A 62 -22.06 -6.69 20.22
CA LEU A 62 -23.33 -6.81 20.93
C LEU A 62 -23.22 -6.87 22.47
N ALA A 63 -22.00 -6.96 23.03
CA ALA A 63 -21.74 -6.83 24.46
C ALA A 63 -22.20 -5.49 25.06
N LEU A 64 -22.46 -4.47 24.23
CA LEU A 64 -22.95 -3.15 24.64
C LEU A 64 -24.47 -2.93 24.43
N LEU A 65 -25.21 -3.92 23.93
CA LEU A 65 -26.66 -3.84 23.70
C LEU A 65 -27.41 -4.40 24.93
N ASN A 66 -28.07 -3.48 25.66
CA ASN A 66 -28.79 -3.61 26.93
C ASN A 66 -29.44 -4.98 27.28
N LYS A 67 -29.52 -5.25 28.60
CA LYS A 67 -30.01 -6.44 29.35
C LYS A 67 -31.42 -7.00 29.01
N LYS A 68 -32.07 -6.66 27.89
CA LYS A 68 -33.43 -7.09 27.53
C LYS A 68 -33.57 -7.63 26.09
N ASN A 69 -32.50 -8.19 25.52
CA ASN A 69 -32.56 -8.90 24.24
C ASN A 69 -32.82 -10.39 24.47
N ILE A 70 -33.76 -10.98 23.73
CA ILE A 70 -33.94 -12.44 23.69
C ILE A 70 -33.09 -12.95 22.53
N LEU A 71 -32.00 -13.65 22.86
CA LEU A 71 -31.17 -14.35 21.88
C LEU A 71 -31.85 -15.67 21.54
N SER A 72 -32.14 -15.93 20.26
CA SER A 72 -32.67 -17.21 19.83
C SER A 72 -31.63 -18.31 19.84
N GLU A 73 -32.10 -19.54 19.59
CA GLU A 73 -31.27 -20.67 19.16
C GLU A 73 -30.37 -20.29 17.98
N LYS A 74 -29.23 -20.99 17.89
CA LYS A 74 -28.23 -20.85 16.82
C LYS A 74 -28.53 -21.83 15.70
N TYR A 75 -28.38 -21.40 14.46
CA TYR A 75 -28.64 -22.22 13.28
C TYR A 75 -27.44 -22.20 12.33
N LEU A 76 -27.01 -23.35 11.83
CA LEU A 76 -25.93 -23.40 10.85
C LEU A 76 -26.41 -22.79 9.53
N LEU A 77 -25.63 -21.86 8.96
CA LEU A 77 -26.01 -21.18 7.73
C LEU A 77 -26.09 -22.14 6.54
N TYR A 78 -25.11 -23.05 6.43
CA TYR A 78 -25.04 -24.08 5.40
C TYR A 78 -25.67 -25.38 5.90
N ASP A 79 -26.97 -25.32 6.15
CA ASP A 79 -27.77 -26.47 6.58
C ASP A 79 -29.16 -26.42 5.92
N ILE A 80 -29.62 -27.57 5.41
CA ILE A 80 -30.88 -27.69 4.66
C ILE A 80 -32.08 -27.29 5.54
N TRP A 81 -32.05 -27.63 6.83
CA TRP A 81 -33.14 -27.29 7.73
C TRP A 81 -33.18 -25.78 7.99
N THR A 82 -32.05 -25.12 8.12
CA THR A 82 -31.97 -23.65 8.20
C THR A 82 -32.54 -22.99 6.93
N ILE A 83 -32.16 -23.46 5.74
CA ILE A 83 -32.67 -22.94 4.46
C ILE A 83 -34.20 -23.03 4.44
N LYS A 84 -34.77 -24.19 4.79
CA LYS A 84 -36.22 -24.43 4.82
C LYS A 84 -36.94 -23.57 5.87
N LYS A 85 -36.39 -23.50 7.09
CA LYS A 85 -37.00 -22.80 8.22
C LYS A 85 -37.15 -21.31 7.95
N PHE A 86 -36.12 -20.70 7.36
CA PHE A 86 -36.08 -19.25 7.14
C PHE A 86 -36.41 -18.83 5.71
N LYS A 87 -36.63 -19.78 4.79
CA LYS A 87 -36.88 -19.53 3.36
C LYS A 87 -35.81 -18.59 2.79
N LEU A 88 -34.55 -18.96 2.98
CA LEU A 88 -33.41 -18.15 2.58
C LEU A 88 -33.43 -17.88 1.07
N GLU A 89 -33.16 -16.64 0.69
CA GLU A 89 -32.93 -16.28 -0.71
C GLU A 89 -31.54 -16.76 -1.13
N ILE A 90 -31.48 -17.64 -2.13
CA ILE A 90 -30.23 -18.24 -2.58
C ILE A 90 -29.58 -17.32 -3.61
N THR A 91 -28.44 -16.75 -3.23
CA THR A 91 -27.62 -15.90 -4.10
C THR A 91 -26.46 -16.69 -4.70
N GLU A 92 -25.83 -16.18 -5.75
CA GLU A 92 -24.61 -16.75 -6.33
C GLU A 92 -23.53 -17.04 -5.28
N PHE A 93 -23.26 -16.06 -4.41
CA PHE A 93 -22.28 -16.21 -3.32
C PHE A 93 -22.58 -17.38 -2.39
N TYR A 94 -23.85 -17.68 -2.12
CA TYR A 94 -24.23 -18.82 -1.27
C TYR A 94 -23.88 -20.14 -1.95
N VAL A 95 -24.11 -20.24 -3.27
CA VAL A 95 -23.74 -21.43 -4.06
C VAL A 95 -22.22 -21.60 -4.10
N LEU A 96 -21.47 -20.51 -4.27
CA LEU A 96 -20.00 -20.53 -4.24
C LEU A 96 -19.48 -20.96 -2.86
N ASP A 97 -20.04 -20.43 -1.77
CA ASP A 97 -19.67 -20.81 -0.41
C ASP A 97 -19.96 -22.31 -0.15
N VAL A 98 -21.11 -22.81 -0.62
CA VAL A 98 -21.47 -24.24 -0.55
C VAL A 98 -20.44 -25.10 -1.30
N CYS A 99 -19.98 -24.66 -2.47
CA CYS A 99 -18.93 -25.34 -3.25
C CYS A 99 -17.58 -25.30 -2.53
N GLN A 100 -17.19 -24.15 -1.99
CA GLN A 100 -15.97 -23.95 -1.21
C GLN A 100 -15.94 -24.85 0.04
N ILE A 101 -17.05 -24.96 0.76
CA ILE A 101 -17.14 -25.76 1.99
C ILE A 101 -17.21 -27.25 1.67
N GLY A 102 -17.80 -27.62 0.53
CA GLY A 102 -17.94 -29.00 0.10
C GLY A 102 -19.27 -29.64 0.48
N LYS A 103 -20.38 -28.90 0.48
CA LYS A 103 -21.70 -29.41 0.90
C LYS A 103 -22.55 -29.89 -0.28
N THR A 104 -22.25 -31.09 -0.78
CA THR A 104 -22.96 -31.70 -1.92
C THR A 104 -24.42 -32.06 -1.61
N ASP A 105 -24.76 -32.31 -0.35
CA ASP A 105 -26.13 -32.49 0.14
C ASP A 105 -26.99 -31.24 -0.09
N ILE A 106 -26.44 -30.05 0.16
CA ILE A 106 -27.11 -28.78 -0.12
C ILE A 106 -27.22 -28.55 -1.61
N LEU A 107 -26.17 -28.85 -2.39
CA LEU A 107 -26.24 -28.75 -3.86
C LEU A 107 -27.35 -29.65 -4.42
N GLU A 108 -27.47 -30.89 -3.93
CA GLU A 108 -28.54 -31.80 -4.31
C GLU A 108 -29.92 -31.27 -3.91
N TYR A 109 -30.06 -30.71 -2.71
CA TYR A 109 -31.31 -30.08 -2.29
C TYR A 109 -31.70 -28.89 -3.18
N LEU A 110 -30.74 -28.00 -3.50
CA LEU A 110 -30.97 -26.84 -4.35
C LEU A 110 -31.32 -27.24 -5.78
N LYS A 111 -30.68 -28.29 -6.33
CA LYS A 111 -31.03 -28.86 -7.63
C LYS A 111 -32.48 -29.35 -7.67
N ASN A 112 -32.94 -30.03 -6.62
CA ASN A 112 -34.30 -30.56 -6.55
C ASN A 112 -35.37 -29.51 -6.21
N LEU A 113 -34.99 -28.32 -5.71
CA LEU A 113 -35.92 -27.25 -5.35
C LEU A 113 -36.68 -26.69 -6.56
N ASP A 114 -35.98 -26.53 -7.69
CA ASP A 114 -36.54 -25.91 -8.90
C ASP A 114 -36.03 -26.57 -10.19
N ASN A 115 -35.80 -27.88 -10.15
CA ASN A 115 -35.24 -28.67 -11.25
C ASN A 115 -33.92 -28.09 -11.80
N GLY A 116 -33.08 -27.50 -10.94
CA GLY A 116 -31.75 -27.01 -11.28
C GLY A 116 -31.72 -25.63 -11.93
N ILE A 117 -32.84 -24.93 -12.01
CA ILE A 117 -32.91 -23.57 -12.57
C ILE A 117 -32.08 -22.59 -11.73
N THR A 118 -32.11 -22.71 -10.40
CA THR A 118 -31.31 -21.85 -9.50
C THR A 118 -29.82 -22.08 -9.74
N LEU A 119 -29.39 -23.34 -9.80
CA LEU A 119 -27.97 -23.67 -9.93
C LEU A 119 -27.40 -23.30 -11.31
N SER A 120 -28.15 -23.51 -12.39
CA SER A 120 -27.70 -23.17 -13.76
C SER A 120 -27.45 -21.67 -13.99
N LYS A 121 -28.12 -20.79 -13.23
CA LYS A 121 -27.93 -19.33 -13.31
C LYS A 121 -26.65 -18.85 -12.61
N TYR A 122 -26.14 -19.61 -11.65
CA TYR A 122 -25.11 -19.15 -10.71
C TYR A 122 -23.85 -20.05 -10.71
N SER A 123 -23.72 -20.95 -11.68
CA SER A 123 -22.67 -21.98 -11.70
C SER A 123 -21.32 -21.54 -12.31
N GLU A 124 -21.20 -20.31 -12.82
CA GLU A 124 -20.04 -19.91 -13.65
C GLU A 124 -18.67 -20.06 -12.98
N LYS A 125 -18.62 -19.88 -11.66
CA LYS A 125 -17.40 -20.00 -10.85
C LYS A 125 -17.41 -21.18 -9.88
N ALA A 126 -18.46 -22.00 -9.92
CA ALA A 126 -18.66 -23.06 -8.92
C ALA A 126 -17.55 -24.11 -8.99
N LEU A 127 -17.17 -24.53 -10.20
CA LEU A 127 -16.05 -25.46 -10.42
C LEU A 127 -14.70 -24.81 -10.16
N ASP A 128 -14.53 -23.52 -10.46
CA ASP A 128 -13.29 -22.78 -10.19
C ASP A 128 -13.02 -22.74 -8.67
N VAL A 129 -14.03 -22.36 -7.87
CA VAL A 129 -13.96 -22.35 -6.41
C VAL A 129 -13.79 -23.76 -5.84
N ALA A 130 -14.52 -24.76 -6.35
CA ALA A 130 -14.34 -26.14 -5.89
C ALA A 130 -12.91 -26.64 -6.17
N SER A 131 -12.27 -26.17 -7.25
CA SER A 131 -10.90 -26.53 -7.59
C SER A 131 -9.88 -25.85 -6.68
N GLU A 132 -10.03 -24.54 -6.43
CA GLU A 132 -9.21 -23.77 -5.49
C GLU A 132 -9.16 -24.44 -4.10
N PHE A 133 -10.33 -24.84 -3.58
CA PHE A 133 -10.45 -25.42 -2.24
C PHE A 133 -10.31 -26.96 -2.19
N GLY A 134 -9.94 -27.60 -3.30
CA GLY A 134 -9.67 -29.04 -3.37
C GLY A 134 -10.87 -29.95 -3.11
N LYS A 135 -12.06 -29.53 -3.54
CA LYS A 135 -13.32 -30.24 -3.31
C LYS A 135 -13.64 -31.20 -4.45
N ILE A 136 -12.87 -32.29 -4.57
CA ILE A 136 -13.05 -33.33 -5.59
C ILE A 136 -14.50 -33.85 -5.61
N HIS A 137 -15.11 -34.10 -4.45
CA HIS A 137 -16.49 -34.59 -4.37
C HIS A 137 -17.53 -33.59 -4.88
N VAL A 138 -17.26 -32.28 -4.78
CA VAL A 138 -18.11 -31.24 -5.38
C VAL A 138 -17.93 -31.22 -6.90
N LEU A 139 -16.70 -31.33 -7.40
CA LEU A 139 -16.43 -31.44 -8.83
C LEU A 139 -17.11 -32.68 -9.44
N GLU A 140 -17.03 -33.81 -8.75
CA GLU A 140 -17.69 -35.06 -9.14
C GLU A 140 -19.21 -34.93 -9.10
N TRP A 141 -19.77 -34.23 -8.10
CA TRP A 141 -21.20 -33.93 -8.06
C TRP A 141 -21.63 -33.08 -9.26
N TRP A 142 -20.90 -32.00 -9.56
CA TRP A 142 -21.21 -31.14 -10.71
C TRP A 142 -21.17 -31.94 -12.01
N LYS A 143 -20.11 -32.73 -12.23
CA LYS A 143 -19.95 -33.61 -13.40
C LYS A 143 -21.13 -34.56 -13.60
N ASN A 144 -21.66 -35.12 -12.51
CA ASN A 144 -22.78 -36.08 -12.55
C ASN A 144 -24.16 -35.42 -12.40
N SER A 145 -24.24 -34.11 -12.17
CA SER A 145 -25.49 -33.41 -11.88
C SER A 145 -26.43 -33.31 -13.08
N GLY A 146 -25.92 -33.44 -14.32
CA GLY A 146 -26.65 -33.17 -15.55
C GLY A 146 -26.86 -31.67 -15.83
N LEU A 147 -26.27 -30.78 -15.02
CA LEU A 147 -26.24 -29.34 -15.26
C LEU A 147 -25.11 -28.97 -16.21
N GLU A 148 -25.24 -27.82 -16.88
CA GLU A 148 -24.17 -27.26 -17.71
C GLU A 148 -22.92 -26.96 -16.86
N LEU A 149 -21.77 -27.51 -17.27
CA LEU A 149 -20.49 -27.31 -16.60
C LEU A 149 -19.85 -26.01 -17.09
N LYS A 150 -19.76 -25.02 -16.20
CA LYS A 150 -19.13 -23.74 -16.45
C LYS A 150 -17.90 -23.57 -15.56
N TYR A 151 -16.77 -23.26 -16.19
CA TYR A 151 -15.49 -23.06 -15.54
C TYR A 151 -14.52 -22.33 -16.46
N SER A 152 -13.56 -21.65 -15.87
CA SER A 152 -12.58 -20.80 -16.56
C SER A 152 -11.16 -21.36 -16.42
N THR A 153 -10.15 -20.56 -16.75
CA THR A 153 -8.74 -20.90 -16.46
C THR A 153 -8.46 -20.93 -14.96
N ASP A 154 -9.27 -20.22 -14.16
CA ASP A 154 -9.12 -20.13 -12.71
C ASP A 154 -9.22 -21.51 -12.04
N ALA A 155 -9.95 -22.47 -12.60
CA ALA A 155 -10.03 -23.83 -12.08
C ALA A 155 -8.65 -24.48 -11.88
N LEU A 156 -7.80 -24.48 -12.91
CA LEU A 156 -6.46 -25.09 -12.83
C LEU A 156 -5.41 -24.09 -12.31
N ASP A 157 -5.59 -22.79 -12.57
CA ASP A 157 -4.65 -21.75 -12.11
C ASP A 157 -4.69 -21.58 -10.58
N LEU A 158 -5.89 -21.63 -9.96
CA LEU A 158 -6.06 -21.58 -8.50
C LEU A 158 -5.85 -22.93 -7.83
N ALA A 159 -6.18 -24.04 -8.48
CA ALA A 159 -5.80 -25.38 -8.00
C ALA A 159 -4.28 -25.51 -7.79
N SER A 160 -3.49 -24.77 -8.56
CA SER A 160 -2.02 -24.75 -8.46
C SER A 160 -1.49 -23.86 -7.31
N CYS A 161 -2.38 -23.15 -6.59
CA CYS A 161 -2.03 -22.13 -5.61
C CYS A 161 -2.05 -22.63 -4.16
N ASP A 162 -2.92 -23.57 -3.78
CA ASP A 162 -3.14 -23.96 -2.37
C ASP A 162 -2.69 -25.39 -2.03
N HIS A 163 -2.43 -25.60 -0.74
CA HIS A 163 -1.61 -26.67 -0.14
C HIS A 163 -2.07 -28.14 -0.32
N TYR A 164 -3.06 -28.49 -1.15
CA TYR A 164 -3.68 -29.83 -1.09
C TYR A 164 -4.10 -30.48 -2.41
N ASN A 165 -3.48 -30.17 -3.56
CA ASN A 165 -4.22 -30.37 -4.81
C ASN A 165 -3.46 -31.00 -5.99
N ILE A 166 -2.47 -31.89 -5.77
CA ILE A 166 -2.12 -32.82 -6.87
C ILE A 166 -3.35 -33.64 -7.26
N ASP A 167 -4.15 -34.07 -6.28
CA ASP A 167 -5.35 -34.88 -6.52
C ASP A 167 -6.41 -34.13 -7.35
N ILE A 168 -6.55 -32.80 -7.19
CA ILE A 168 -7.48 -32.01 -8.02
C ILE A 168 -6.94 -31.88 -9.46
N LEU A 169 -5.63 -31.71 -9.63
CA LEU A 169 -4.99 -31.61 -10.93
C LEU A 169 -5.10 -32.94 -11.67
N GLU A 170 -4.91 -34.05 -10.96
CA GLU A 170 -5.17 -35.41 -11.46
C GLU A 170 -6.65 -35.62 -11.78
N TRP A 171 -7.58 -35.17 -10.93
CA TRP A 171 -9.00 -35.25 -11.22
C TRP A 171 -9.33 -34.50 -12.52
N TRP A 172 -8.84 -33.26 -12.68
CA TRP A 172 -9.04 -32.50 -13.91
C TRP A 172 -8.46 -33.22 -15.11
N LYS A 173 -7.21 -33.70 -15.04
CA LYS A 173 -6.54 -34.46 -16.11
C LYS A 173 -7.34 -35.71 -16.52
N ASN A 174 -7.95 -36.40 -15.56
CA ASN A 174 -8.70 -37.65 -15.78
C ASN A 174 -10.21 -37.43 -15.99
N SER A 175 -10.71 -36.20 -15.85
CA SER A 175 -12.15 -35.89 -15.87
C SER A 175 -12.81 -36.09 -17.24
N GLY A 176 -12.02 -36.01 -18.32
CA GLY A 176 -12.50 -35.91 -19.70
C GLY A 176 -13.01 -34.52 -20.09
N LEU A 177 -12.92 -33.52 -19.19
CA LEU A 177 -13.28 -32.14 -19.46
C LEU A 177 -12.13 -31.38 -20.14
N PRO A 178 -12.43 -30.39 -21.02
CA PRO A 178 -11.40 -29.52 -21.58
C PRO A 178 -10.53 -28.85 -20.49
N LEU A 179 -9.21 -29.03 -20.55
CA LEU A 179 -8.27 -28.44 -19.60
C LEU A 179 -8.03 -26.96 -19.96
N LYS A 180 -8.44 -26.03 -19.09
CA LYS A 180 -8.25 -24.59 -19.25
C LYS A 180 -7.30 -24.08 -18.17
N TYR A 181 -6.15 -23.57 -18.58
CA TYR A 181 -5.14 -22.98 -17.69
C TYR A 181 -4.31 -21.94 -18.43
N SER A 182 -3.68 -21.05 -17.68
CA SER A 182 -2.85 -19.96 -18.18
C SER A 182 -1.43 -20.02 -17.57
N ALA A 183 -0.63 -18.98 -17.79
CA ALA A 183 0.66 -18.84 -17.13
C ALA A 183 0.55 -18.64 -15.60
N ASP A 184 -0.66 -18.32 -15.12
CA ASP A 184 -0.93 -18.10 -13.69
C ASP A 184 -0.78 -19.40 -12.89
N ALA A 185 -1.04 -20.58 -13.45
CA ALA A 185 -0.84 -21.86 -12.76
C ALA A 185 0.59 -22.03 -12.22
N LEU A 186 1.60 -21.87 -13.09
CA LEU A 186 3.01 -22.01 -12.72
C LEU A 186 3.52 -20.81 -11.92
N ALA A 187 2.99 -19.61 -12.15
CA ALA A 187 3.32 -18.41 -11.37
C ALA A 187 2.82 -18.52 -9.91
N ASN A 188 1.57 -18.95 -9.71
CA ASN A 188 0.95 -19.18 -8.40
C ASN A 188 1.67 -20.30 -7.64
N ALA A 189 1.94 -21.43 -8.30
CA ALA A 189 2.67 -22.55 -7.69
C ALA A 189 4.08 -22.13 -7.22
N SER A 190 4.75 -21.27 -7.98
CA SER A 190 6.08 -20.75 -7.65
C SER A 190 6.04 -19.72 -6.52
N GLU A 191 5.05 -18.83 -6.49
CA GLU A 191 4.83 -17.88 -5.40
C GLU A 191 4.54 -18.63 -4.08
N LYS A 192 3.73 -19.68 -4.13
CA LYS A 192 3.32 -20.43 -2.95
C LYS A 192 4.33 -21.50 -2.53
N SER A 193 5.46 -21.56 -3.23
CA SER A 193 6.57 -22.46 -2.90
C SER A 193 6.22 -23.95 -3.01
N HIS A 194 5.24 -24.29 -3.86
CA HIS A 194 4.71 -25.64 -4.03
C HIS A 194 5.51 -26.45 -5.06
N ILE A 195 6.72 -26.87 -4.67
CA ILE A 195 7.63 -27.65 -5.54
C ILE A 195 6.96 -28.90 -6.12
N ASN A 196 6.11 -29.59 -5.36
CA ASN A 196 5.43 -30.79 -5.83
C ASN A 196 4.43 -30.49 -6.96
N ILE A 197 3.74 -29.35 -6.90
CA ILE A 197 2.83 -28.90 -7.96
C ILE A 197 3.61 -28.48 -9.20
N ILE A 198 4.72 -27.76 -9.02
CA ILE A 198 5.62 -27.39 -10.13
C ILE A 198 6.14 -28.65 -10.83
N LYS A 199 6.62 -29.64 -10.07
CA LYS A 199 7.05 -30.94 -10.60
C LYS A 199 5.91 -31.70 -11.28
N TRP A 200 4.69 -31.64 -10.74
CA TRP A 200 3.52 -32.23 -11.39
C TRP A 200 3.30 -31.61 -12.77
N TRP A 201 3.31 -30.28 -12.88
CA TRP A 201 3.18 -29.59 -14.17
C TRP A 201 4.27 -30.03 -15.15
N PHE A 202 5.54 -30.05 -14.73
CA PHE A 202 6.67 -30.49 -15.57
C PHE A 202 6.51 -31.92 -16.09
N ASN A 203 5.91 -32.82 -15.29
CA ASN A 203 5.71 -34.23 -15.63
C ASN A 203 4.31 -34.52 -16.21
N SER A 204 3.45 -33.51 -16.36
CA SER A 204 2.03 -33.70 -16.70
C SER A 204 1.78 -34.08 -18.16
N GLU A 205 2.79 -33.90 -19.04
CA GLU A 205 2.69 -33.96 -20.51
C GLU A 205 1.79 -32.87 -21.13
N LEU A 206 1.29 -31.94 -20.31
CA LEU A 206 0.51 -30.80 -20.78
C LEU A 206 1.44 -29.70 -21.35
N PRO A 207 1.00 -28.95 -22.38
CA PRO A 207 1.72 -27.78 -22.85
C PRO A 207 1.98 -26.77 -21.72
N LEU A 208 3.24 -26.56 -21.34
CA LEU A 208 3.59 -25.63 -20.27
C LEU A 208 3.39 -24.18 -20.73
N LYS A 209 2.58 -23.42 -19.98
CA LYS A 209 2.40 -21.99 -20.16
C LYS A 209 3.04 -21.28 -18.97
N TYR A 210 4.07 -20.50 -19.22
CA TYR A 210 4.73 -19.68 -18.19
C TYR A 210 5.40 -18.48 -18.85
N ASP A 211 5.72 -17.49 -18.03
CA ASP A 211 6.45 -16.28 -18.41
C ASP A 211 7.54 -15.99 -17.37
N TYR A 212 7.92 -14.72 -17.17
CA TYR A 212 8.93 -14.31 -16.21
C TYR A 212 8.50 -14.43 -14.73
N ARG A 213 7.19 -14.48 -14.44
CA ARG A 213 6.65 -14.37 -13.08
C ARG A 213 7.08 -15.51 -12.13
N PRO A 214 7.14 -16.79 -12.53
CA PRO A 214 7.61 -17.86 -11.65
C PRO A 214 9.00 -17.60 -11.05
N ILE A 215 9.96 -17.18 -11.90
CA ILE A 215 11.34 -16.91 -11.49
C ILE A 215 11.43 -15.64 -10.63
N GLU A 216 10.70 -14.58 -11.01
CA GLU A 216 10.69 -13.33 -10.26
C GLU A 216 9.98 -13.46 -8.90
N ASN A 217 8.86 -14.18 -8.82
CA ASN A 217 8.14 -14.48 -7.57
C ASN A 217 9.00 -15.31 -6.63
N ALA A 218 9.61 -16.39 -7.12
CA ALA A 218 10.52 -17.20 -6.32
C ALA A 218 11.72 -16.38 -5.81
N THR A 219 12.23 -15.46 -6.65
CA THR A 219 13.29 -14.53 -6.26
C THR A 219 12.84 -13.55 -5.18
N MET A 220 11.65 -12.94 -5.32
CA MET A 220 11.03 -12.05 -4.32
C MET A 220 10.71 -12.72 -2.98
N LEU A 221 10.64 -14.04 -2.93
CA LEU A 221 10.35 -14.79 -1.73
C LEU A 221 11.58 -15.49 -1.15
N ASN A 222 12.77 -15.21 -1.68
CA ASN A 222 14.02 -15.88 -1.32
C ASN A 222 13.97 -17.41 -1.48
N ASN A 223 13.13 -17.92 -2.39
CA ASN A 223 12.90 -19.36 -2.50
C ASN A 223 13.88 -20.01 -3.49
N ILE A 224 15.08 -20.30 -2.98
CA ILE A 224 16.14 -21.00 -3.71
C ILE A 224 15.68 -22.38 -4.20
N ASN A 225 14.85 -23.10 -3.45
CA ASN A 225 14.43 -24.45 -3.84
C ASN A 225 13.54 -24.42 -5.10
N VAL A 226 12.65 -23.43 -5.22
CA VAL A 226 11.84 -23.23 -6.43
C VAL A 226 12.73 -22.81 -7.60
N LEU A 227 13.65 -21.85 -7.39
CA LEU A 227 14.59 -21.42 -8.43
C LEU A 227 15.46 -22.58 -8.95
N THR A 228 15.99 -23.40 -8.04
CA THR A 228 16.73 -24.62 -8.38
C THR A 228 15.85 -25.62 -9.11
N CYS A 229 14.61 -25.85 -8.66
CA CYS A 229 13.66 -26.73 -9.35
C CYS A 229 13.38 -26.29 -10.80
N TRP A 230 13.21 -24.99 -11.04
CA TRP A 230 13.07 -24.44 -12.38
C TRP A 230 14.34 -24.62 -13.20
N LYS A 231 15.52 -24.37 -12.62
CA LYS A 231 16.81 -24.57 -13.30
C LYS A 231 17.05 -26.04 -13.67
N GLU A 232 16.73 -26.97 -12.78
CA GLU A 232 16.89 -28.42 -13.00
C GLU A 232 15.90 -28.99 -14.01
N SER A 233 14.79 -28.29 -14.28
CA SER A 233 13.80 -28.73 -15.28
C SER A 233 14.33 -28.76 -16.72
N GLY A 234 15.43 -28.03 -16.99
CA GLY A 234 15.97 -27.85 -18.35
C GLY A 234 15.13 -26.94 -19.26
N LEU A 235 14.02 -26.39 -18.76
CA LEU A 235 13.21 -25.41 -19.48
C LEU A 235 13.96 -24.07 -19.62
N PRO A 236 13.68 -23.27 -20.67
CA PRO A 236 14.18 -21.90 -20.75
C PRO A 236 13.67 -21.05 -19.57
N LEU A 237 14.58 -20.48 -18.78
CA LEU A 237 14.20 -19.59 -17.68
C LEU A 237 13.92 -18.18 -18.22
N GLU A 238 12.67 -17.76 -18.16
CA GLU A 238 12.24 -16.40 -18.47
C GLU A 238 12.36 -15.51 -17.23
N TYR A 239 13.00 -14.35 -17.38
CA TYR A 239 13.12 -13.33 -16.34
C TYR A 239 13.62 -12.00 -16.94
N THR A 240 13.27 -10.89 -16.29
CA THR A 240 13.70 -9.55 -16.68
C THR A 240 14.80 -9.02 -15.75
N SER A 241 15.22 -7.76 -15.95
CA SER A 241 16.09 -7.06 -14.99
C SER A 241 15.46 -6.92 -13.61
N PHE A 242 14.13 -7.06 -13.50
CA PHE A 242 13.40 -7.00 -12.25
C PHE A 242 13.76 -8.15 -11.30
N ALA A 243 14.16 -9.32 -11.81
CA ALA A 243 14.58 -10.44 -10.97
C ALA A 243 15.74 -10.05 -10.03
N LEU A 244 16.77 -9.39 -10.56
CA LEU A 244 17.90 -8.97 -9.74
C LEU A 244 17.50 -7.86 -8.74
N VAL A 245 16.65 -6.93 -9.17
CA VAL A 245 16.07 -5.89 -8.29
C VAL A 245 15.28 -6.53 -7.13
N CYS A 246 14.52 -7.58 -7.39
CA CYS A 246 13.78 -8.35 -6.39
C CYS A 246 14.70 -9.05 -5.40
N ALA A 247 15.77 -9.68 -5.88
CA ALA A 247 16.76 -10.32 -5.03
C ALA A 247 17.36 -9.32 -4.01
N PHE A 248 17.57 -8.06 -4.40
CA PHE A 248 18.01 -7.00 -3.48
C PHE A 248 16.95 -6.59 -2.45
N LYS A 249 15.68 -6.45 -2.87
CA LYS A 249 14.59 -6.05 -1.97
C LYS A 249 14.39 -7.05 -0.83
N VAL A 250 14.49 -8.33 -1.14
CA VAL A 250 14.37 -9.42 -0.17
C VAL A 250 15.47 -9.40 0.86
N HIS A 251 16.71 -9.16 0.41
CA HIS A 251 17.88 -9.08 1.28
C HIS A 251 17.69 -8.04 2.41
N TYR A 252 17.02 -6.93 2.11
CA TYR A 252 16.70 -5.88 3.10
C TYR A 252 15.63 -6.31 4.12
N ASN A 253 14.58 -7.01 3.71
CA ASN A 253 13.42 -7.30 4.56
C ASN A 253 13.63 -8.50 5.50
N ASN A 254 14.58 -9.39 5.19
CA ASN A 254 14.82 -10.59 5.98
C ASN A 254 16.03 -10.40 6.90
N HIS A 255 15.79 -9.94 8.13
CA HIS A 255 16.82 -9.80 9.18
C HIS A 255 17.50 -11.13 9.57
N ASN A 256 17.00 -12.28 9.11
CA ASN A 256 17.61 -13.59 9.32
C ASN A 256 18.54 -13.94 8.15
N ARG A 257 19.83 -13.62 8.34
CA ARG A 257 20.98 -13.94 7.47
C ARG A 257 21.27 -15.45 7.42
N GLY A 258 20.30 -16.26 7.02
CA GLY A 258 20.53 -17.69 6.77
C GLY A 258 21.35 -17.92 5.50
N ASN A 259 21.95 -19.11 5.38
CA ASN A 259 22.75 -19.61 4.24
C ASN A 259 22.01 -19.71 2.89
N ASN A 260 20.77 -19.22 2.80
CA ASN A 260 19.96 -19.25 1.60
C ASN A 260 19.79 -17.84 1.04
N ASN A 261 20.87 -17.23 0.55
CA ASN A 261 20.80 -15.92 -0.11
C ASN A 261 20.51 -16.10 -1.61
N VAL A 262 19.34 -15.66 -2.06
CA VAL A 262 18.97 -15.69 -3.48
C VAL A 262 19.94 -14.95 -4.39
N LEU A 263 20.64 -13.92 -3.90
CA LEU A 263 21.70 -13.24 -4.67
C LEU A 263 22.88 -14.15 -4.98
N GLU A 264 23.27 -14.97 -4.01
CA GLU A 264 24.37 -15.92 -4.17
C GLU A 264 23.95 -17.07 -5.10
N TRP A 265 22.67 -17.47 -5.04
CA TRP A 265 22.11 -18.40 -6.02
C TRP A 265 22.18 -17.81 -7.43
N TRP A 266 21.74 -16.57 -7.65
CA TRP A 266 21.82 -15.91 -8.96
C TRP A 266 23.26 -15.85 -9.46
N LYS A 267 24.20 -15.44 -8.62
CA LYS A 267 25.64 -15.38 -8.95
C LYS A 267 26.20 -16.74 -9.39
N ASN A 268 25.84 -17.81 -8.67
CA ASN A 268 26.37 -19.15 -8.90
C ASN A 268 25.51 -19.96 -9.89
N SER A 269 24.38 -19.42 -10.33
CA SER A 269 23.46 -20.12 -11.23
C SER A 269 24.03 -20.29 -12.65
N GLY A 270 25.00 -19.45 -13.06
CA GLY A 270 25.46 -19.37 -14.45
C GLY A 270 24.45 -18.70 -15.39
N LEU A 271 23.33 -18.20 -14.87
CA LEU A 271 22.35 -17.44 -15.63
C LEU A 271 22.87 -16.00 -15.85
N PRO A 272 22.63 -15.40 -17.03
CA PRO A 272 22.93 -13.99 -17.26
C PRO A 272 22.27 -13.08 -16.22
N LEU A 273 23.06 -12.31 -15.49
CA LEU A 273 22.52 -11.30 -14.57
C LEU A 273 22.01 -10.11 -15.39
N LYS A 274 20.69 -10.04 -15.61
CA LYS A 274 20.03 -8.93 -16.28
C LYS A 274 19.81 -7.80 -15.28
N TYR A 275 20.33 -6.60 -15.56
CA TYR A 275 20.11 -5.40 -14.73
C TYR A 275 20.35 -4.12 -15.53
N GLU A 276 19.82 -3.02 -15.02
CA GLU A 276 20.07 -1.69 -15.56
C GLU A 276 21.30 -1.07 -14.90
N LYS A 277 22.32 -0.72 -15.71
CA LYS A 277 23.61 -0.24 -15.20
C LYS A 277 23.51 1.09 -14.42
N HIS A 278 22.66 2.03 -14.84
CA HIS A 278 22.65 3.42 -14.34
C HIS A 278 21.95 3.63 -12.98
N HIS A 279 21.06 2.72 -12.58
CA HIS A 279 20.17 2.95 -11.43
C HIS A 279 20.35 1.94 -10.31
N ILE A 280 21.30 1.02 -10.49
CA ILE A 280 21.42 -0.16 -9.64
C ILE A 280 21.81 0.19 -8.19
N LEU A 281 22.54 1.29 -7.99
CA LEU A 281 22.97 1.75 -6.68
C LEU A 281 21.96 2.69 -5.98
N ASN A 282 20.92 3.16 -6.69
CA ASN A 282 19.95 4.12 -6.14
C ASN A 282 19.11 3.49 -5.02
N TYR A 283 18.53 2.32 -5.29
CA TYR A 283 17.68 1.63 -4.33
C TYR A 283 18.43 1.21 -3.05
N PRO A 284 19.59 0.53 -3.11
CA PRO A 284 20.33 0.19 -1.90
C PRO A 284 20.80 1.44 -1.14
N SER A 285 21.18 2.52 -1.84
CA SER A 285 21.55 3.79 -1.19
C SER A 285 20.38 4.43 -0.45
N LYS A 286 19.19 4.42 -1.04
CA LYS A 286 17.94 4.90 -0.45
C LYS A 286 17.53 4.13 0.80
N LYS A 287 17.64 2.80 0.74
CA LYS A 287 17.14 1.89 1.79
C LYS A 287 18.14 1.60 2.89
N GLY A 288 19.41 1.91 2.71
CA GLY A 288 20.43 1.62 3.71
C GLY A 288 21.10 0.24 3.54
N CYS A 289 20.98 -0.38 2.37
CA CYS A 289 21.46 -1.75 2.11
C CYS A 289 22.95 -1.77 1.75
N ILE A 290 23.82 -1.63 2.75
CA ILE A 290 25.28 -1.63 2.56
C ILE A 290 25.79 -2.96 2.01
N ASP A 291 25.24 -4.06 2.48
CA ASP A 291 25.49 -5.41 1.99
C ASP A 291 25.32 -5.56 0.47
N ILE A 292 24.28 -4.93 -0.08
CA ILE A 292 24.01 -4.94 -1.52
C ILE A 292 25.00 -4.05 -2.28
N LEU A 293 25.35 -2.89 -1.71
CA LEU A 293 26.37 -2.01 -2.28
C LEU A 293 27.72 -2.75 -2.34
N GLU A 294 28.13 -3.39 -1.25
CA GLU A 294 29.34 -4.21 -1.16
C GLU A 294 29.30 -5.40 -2.13
N TRP A 295 28.17 -6.10 -2.19
CA TRP A 295 28.01 -7.23 -3.10
C TRP A 295 28.21 -6.79 -4.56
N PHE A 296 27.59 -5.68 -4.97
CA PHE A 296 27.77 -5.17 -6.33
C PHE A 296 29.20 -4.75 -6.62
N THR A 297 29.82 -3.98 -5.73
CA THR A 297 31.21 -3.52 -5.93
C THR A 297 32.20 -4.68 -5.98
N ASN A 298 31.90 -5.78 -5.28
CA ASN A 298 32.75 -6.97 -5.25
C ASN A 298 32.40 -8.00 -6.34
N SER A 299 31.27 -7.84 -7.04
CA SER A 299 30.80 -8.81 -8.03
C SER A 299 31.58 -8.78 -9.35
N GLY A 300 32.29 -7.68 -9.63
CA GLY A 300 32.90 -7.42 -10.95
C GLY A 300 31.89 -7.02 -12.02
N LEU A 301 30.61 -6.82 -11.67
CA LEU A 301 29.59 -6.30 -12.56
C LEU A 301 29.84 -4.83 -12.87
N GLU A 302 29.64 -4.47 -14.14
CA GLU A 302 29.79 -3.09 -14.61
C GLU A 302 28.55 -2.26 -14.26
N PHE A 303 28.73 -1.12 -13.60
CA PHE A 303 27.64 -0.20 -13.28
C PHE A 303 28.06 1.25 -13.51
N GLU A 304 27.06 2.07 -13.76
CA GLU A 304 27.22 3.51 -13.91
C GLU A 304 26.33 4.21 -12.90
N TYR A 305 26.74 5.41 -12.48
CA TYR A 305 25.93 6.20 -11.56
C TYR A 305 26.25 7.69 -11.70
N ASP A 306 25.25 8.49 -11.41
CA ASP A 306 25.33 9.95 -11.33
C ASP A 306 25.29 10.39 -9.86
N GLN A 307 24.75 11.57 -9.58
CA GLN A 307 24.58 12.09 -8.21
C GLN A 307 23.45 11.43 -7.40
N THR A 308 22.58 10.64 -8.06
CA THR A 308 21.36 10.11 -7.46
C THR A 308 21.59 9.19 -6.26
N PRO A 309 22.57 8.26 -6.24
CA PRO A 309 22.77 7.40 -5.08
C PRO A 309 23.11 8.17 -3.81
N LEU A 310 24.03 9.13 -3.88
CA LEU A 310 24.45 9.93 -2.73
C LEU A 310 23.36 10.90 -2.28
N TYR A 311 22.59 11.43 -3.25
CA TYR A 311 21.37 12.19 -2.99
C TYR A 311 20.34 11.35 -2.22
N GLU A 312 20.01 10.15 -2.69
CA GLU A 312 19.05 9.23 -2.04
C GLU A 312 19.52 8.83 -0.64
N ALA A 313 20.80 8.49 -0.45
CA ALA A 313 21.35 8.19 0.87
C ALA A 313 21.18 9.39 1.84
N SER A 314 21.44 10.60 1.36
CA SER A 314 21.35 11.83 2.16
C SER A 314 19.92 12.17 2.55
N VAL A 315 19.00 12.21 1.58
CA VAL A 315 17.61 12.63 1.84
C VAL A 315 16.81 11.58 2.62
N ASN A 316 17.22 10.32 2.61
CA ASN A 316 16.64 9.25 3.42
C ASN A 316 17.39 9.03 4.74
N SER A 317 18.32 9.92 5.11
CA SER A 317 19.06 9.88 6.38
C SER A 317 19.87 8.59 6.62
N GLN A 318 20.40 8.00 5.55
CA GLN A 318 21.17 6.75 5.60
C GLN A 318 22.64 7.03 5.92
N ILE A 319 22.94 7.49 7.14
CA ILE A 319 24.29 7.92 7.56
C ILE A 319 25.33 6.82 7.32
N LYS A 320 25.03 5.56 7.66
CA LYS A 320 25.98 4.44 7.45
C LYS A 320 26.28 4.19 5.96
N VAL A 321 25.32 4.47 5.07
CA VAL A 321 25.55 4.40 3.63
C VAL A 321 26.39 5.58 3.16
N LEU A 322 26.22 6.77 3.74
CA LEU A 322 27.11 7.91 3.47
C LEU A 322 28.55 7.58 3.89
N ASP A 323 28.73 6.98 5.08
CA ASP A 323 30.03 6.47 5.52
C ASP A 323 30.58 5.44 4.54
N TRP A 324 29.75 4.51 4.05
CA TRP A 324 30.16 3.53 3.05
C TRP A 324 30.61 4.21 1.75
N TRP A 325 29.82 5.15 1.20
CA TRP A 325 30.17 5.88 -0.02
C TRP A 325 31.50 6.61 0.16
N PHE A 326 31.68 7.31 1.29
CA PHE A 326 32.91 8.02 1.62
C PHE A 326 34.14 7.12 1.65
N ASN A 327 34.00 5.88 2.12
CA ASN A 327 35.09 4.91 2.25
C ASN A 327 35.23 3.95 1.07
N SER A 328 34.27 3.91 0.15
CA SER A 328 34.21 2.93 -0.95
C SER A 328 35.31 3.09 -2.01
N GLY A 329 35.95 4.25 -2.07
CA GLY A 329 36.86 4.63 -3.15
C GLY A 329 36.16 5.00 -4.47
N LEU A 330 34.82 4.94 -4.52
CA LEU A 330 34.03 5.38 -5.66
C LEU A 330 33.99 6.92 -5.74
N PRO A 331 34.07 7.51 -6.95
CA PRO A 331 33.87 8.95 -7.15
C PRO A 331 32.57 9.49 -6.52
N LEU A 332 32.70 10.40 -5.55
CA LEU A 332 31.56 11.06 -4.93
C LEU A 332 30.99 12.13 -5.86
N LYS A 333 29.83 11.85 -6.47
CA LYS A 333 29.11 12.77 -7.36
C LYS A 333 27.93 13.39 -6.61
N TYR A 334 27.92 14.71 -6.52
CA TYR A 334 26.82 15.47 -5.93
C TYR A 334 26.81 16.89 -6.47
N SER A 335 25.72 17.62 -6.21
CA SER A 335 25.59 19.04 -6.53
C SER A 335 24.84 19.77 -5.42
N HIS A 336 24.78 21.10 -5.54
CA HIS A 336 24.01 21.96 -4.63
C HIS A 336 22.59 21.50 -4.31
N ILE A 337 21.92 20.79 -5.24
CA ILE A 337 20.57 20.25 -5.04
C ILE A 337 20.49 19.35 -3.80
N LEU A 338 21.57 18.60 -3.50
CA LEU A 338 21.63 17.69 -2.37
C LEU A 338 21.53 18.45 -1.05
N LEU A 339 22.46 19.37 -0.78
CA LEU A 339 22.46 20.12 0.49
C LEU A 339 21.27 21.07 0.59
N ASP A 340 20.79 21.62 -0.52
CA ASP A 340 19.54 22.41 -0.55
C ASP A 340 18.34 21.58 -0.06
N THR A 341 18.26 20.32 -0.51
CA THR A 341 17.16 19.41 -0.14
C THR A 341 17.31 18.90 1.29
N VAL A 342 18.53 18.50 1.70
CA VAL A 342 18.82 18.05 3.07
C VAL A 342 18.50 19.15 4.08
N SER A 343 18.88 20.40 3.76
CA SER A 343 18.56 21.58 4.58
C SER A 343 17.06 21.84 4.64
N SER A 344 16.38 21.92 3.48
CA SER A 344 14.94 22.23 3.46
C SER A 344 14.07 21.14 4.10
N ASN A 345 14.54 19.88 4.08
CA ASN A 345 13.94 18.77 4.82
C ASN A 345 14.38 18.70 6.28
N GLY A 346 15.17 19.66 6.78
CA GLY A 346 15.68 19.76 8.15
C GLY A 346 16.33 18.48 8.68
N LEU A 347 17.19 17.86 7.88
CA LEU A 347 17.90 16.64 8.24
C LEU A 347 19.23 16.98 8.93
N ILE A 348 19.16 17.50 10.15
CA ILE A 348 20.32 18.05 10.89
C ILE A 348 21.48 17.06 11.00
N LYS A 349 21.22 15.79 11.35
CA LYS A 349 22.27 14.76 11.46
C LYS A 349 23.01 14.51 10.15
N VAL A 350 22.33 14.66 9.02
CA VAL A 350 22.92 14.51 7.69
C VAL A 350 23.74 15.75 7.36
N LEU A 351 23.25 16.95 7.69
CA LEU A 351 24.03 18.19 7.57
C LEU A 351 25.32 18.14 8.40
N ASP A 352 25.24 17.66 9.64
CA ASP A 352 26.41 17.44 10.51
C ASP A 352 27.40 16.48 9.86
N TRP A 353 26.92 15.37 9.29
CA TRP A 353 27.78 14.43 8.58
C TRP A 353 28.52 15.09 7.41
N TRP A 354 27.80 15.85 6.57
CA TRP A 354 28.40 16.56 5.43
C TRP A 354 29.44 17.58 5.89
N VAL A 355 29.16 18.38 6.91
CA VAL A 355 30.13 19.34 7.47
C VAL A 355 31.36 18.61 8.03
N ASN A 356 31.16 17.52 8.78
CA ASN A 356 32.25 16.77 9.41
C ASN A 356 33.09 15.96 8.42
N SER A 357 32.53 15.58 7.26
CA SER A 357 33.23 14.88 6.18
C SER A 357 34.35 15.74 5.55
N LYS A 358 34.28 17.07 5.71
CA LYS A 358 35.18 18.05 5.07
C LYS A 358 35.16 18.01 3.53
N LEU A 359 34.14 17.38 2.94
CA LEU A 359 33.90 17.46 1.51
C LEU A 359 33.51 18.89 1.10
N PRO A 360 33.79 19.32 -0.15
CA PRO A 360 33.27 20.57 -0.69
C PRO A 360 31.75 20.68 -0.50
N LEU A 361 31.31 21.73 0.20
CA LEU A 361 29.88 21.95 0.45
C LEU A 361 29.29 22.84 -0.64
N GLU A 362 28.56 22.23 -1.56
CA GLU A 362 27.80 22.95 -2.58
C GLU A 362 26.37 23.19 -2.09
N TYR A 363 25.94 24.44 -2.00
CA TYR A 363 24.55 24.81 -1.66
C TYR A 363 24.22 26.20 -2.19
N SER A 364 22.93 26.44 -2.44
CA SER A 364 22.39 27.68 -2.97
C SER A 364 21.45 28.35 -1.96
N GLU A 365 20.83 29.46 -2.38
CA GLU A 365 19.80 30.15 -1.59
C GLU A 365 18.60 29.23 -1.27
N LYS A 366 18.37 28.19 -2.09
CA LYS A 366 17.30 27.21 -1.90
C LYS A 366 17.43 26.41 -0.61
N ALA A 367 18.63 26.25 -0.06
CA ALA A 367 18.83 25.61 1.24
C ALA A 367 18.01 26.27 2.36
N ILE A 368 17.80 27.59 2.26
CA ILE A 368 17.06 28.37 3.24
C ILE A 368 15.70 28.79 2.69
N ASP A 369 15.61 29.25 1.44
CA ASP A 369 14.36 29.73 0.84
C ASP A 369 13.27 28.64 0.85
N ASN A 370 13.64 27.38 0.61
CA ASN A 370 12.69 26.27 0.59
C ASN A 370 12.18 25.87 1.98
N LEU A 371 12.84 26.27 3.07
CA LEU A 371 12.34 26.02 4.44
C LEU A 371 10.95 26.61 4.64
N PHE A 372 10.67 27.74 3.97
CA PHE A 372 9.47 28.53 4.12
C PHE A 372 8.32 28.10 3.20
N LEU A 373 8.53 27.06 2.38
CA LEU A 373 7.44 26.45 1.64
C LEU A 373 6.47 25.78 2.65
N GLY A 374 5.16 25.99 2.47
CA GLY A 374 4.13 25.82 3.51
C GLY A 374 3.96 24.44 4.14
N HIS A 375 4.72 23.42 3.70
CA HIS A 375 4.65 22.05 4.22
C HIS A 375 5.49 21.82 5.49
N ASN A 376 6.46 22.67 5.80
CA ASN A 376 7.35 22.48 6.94
C ASN A 376 6.74 22.96 8.28
N LYS A 377 7.04 22.23 9.36
CA LYS A 377 6.69 22.64 10.73
C LYS A 377 7.61 23.78 11.19
N VAL A 378 7.05 24.79 11.86
CA VAL A 378 7.80 25.98 12.34
C VAL A 378 8.97 25.60 13.26
N SER A 379 8.76 24.67 14.19
CA SER A 379 9.83 24.20 15.10
C SER A 379 11.04 23.65 14.35
N LYS A 380 10.79 22.88 13.29
CA LYS A 380 11.84 22.29 12.46
C LYS A 380 12.59 23.35 11.65
N ILE A 381 11.90 24.39 11.20
CA ILE A 381 12.54 25.52 10.52
C ILE A 381 13.49 26.25 11.49
N PHE A 382 13.06 26.49 12.73
CA PHE A 382 13.91 27.07 13.76
C PHE A 382 15.18 26.24 14.01
N GLU A 383 15.05 24.93 14.17
CA GLU A 383 16.19 24.02 14.34
C GLU A 383 17.21 24.18 13.20
N VAL A 384 16.75 24.25 11.94
CA VAL A 384 17.63 24.41 10.78
C VAL A 384 18.27 25.80 10.73
N LEU A 385 17.52 26.85 11.05
CA LEU A 385 18.05 28.22 11.06
C LEU A 385 19.12 28.40 12.15
N GLU A 386 18.88 27.86 13.35
CA GLU A 386 19.89 27.86 14.42
C GLU A 386 21.10 26.99 14.04
N TRP A 387 20.89 25.86 13.35
CA TRP A 387 21.99 25.07 12.81
C TRP A 387 22.85 25.88 11.82
N TRP A 388 22.23 26.57 10.85
CA TRP A 388 22.97 27.43 9.89
C TRP A 388 23.73 28.56 10.60
N LYS A 389 23.14 29.16 11.63
CA LYS A 389 23.81 30.20 12.43
C LYS A 389 25.03 29.67 13.17
N ASN A 390 24.95 28.44 13.67
CA ASN A 390 26.01 27.81 14.45
C ASN A 390 27.06 27.08 13.60
N SER A 391 26.74 26.73 12.35
CA SER A 391 27.64 25.97 11.45
C SER A 391 28.83 26.79 10.94
N LYS A 392 28.79 28.12 11.09
CA LYS A 392 29.77 29.08 10.55
C LYS A 392 29.84 29.10 9.02
N LEU A 393 28.88 28.46 8.34
CA LEU A 393 28.77 28.51 6.89
C LEU A 393 28.09 29.81 6.43
N PRO A 394 28.46 30.35 5.26
CA PRO A 394 27.73 31.47 4.66
C PRO A 394 26.22 31.20 4.52
N ILE A 395 25.40 32.01 5.19
CA ILE A 395 23.94 31.90 5.12
C ILE A 395 23.45 32.56 3.82
N LYS A 396 23.07 31.73 2.83
CA LYS A 396 22.57 32.17 1.51
C LYS A 396 21.04 32.10 1.46
N TYR A 397 20.39 33.21 1.10
CA TYR A 397 18.94 33.30 0.95
C TYR A 397 18.57 34.49 0.06
N SER A 398 17.39 34.40 -0.56
CA SER A 398 16.80 35.45 -1.38
C SER A 398 15.60 36.09 -0.67
N GLU A 399 14.93 37.01 -1.37
CA GLU A 399 13.65 37.57 -0.93
C GLU A 399 12.56 36.50 -0.77
N ALA A 400 12.71 35.32 -1.39
CA ALA A 400 11.75 34.24 -1.32
C ALA A 400 11.52 33.74 0.12
N ALA A 401 12.53 33.79 0.99
CA ALA A 401 12.40 33.39 2.40
C ALA A 401 11.32 34.21 3.13
N LEU A 402 11.45 35.54 3.17
CA LEU A 402 10.47 36.41 3.85
C LEU A 402 9.15 36.55 3.08
N ASP A 403 9.19 36.52 1.75
CA ASP A 403 7.97 36.52 0.93
C ASP A 403 7.11 35.28 1.21
N ASN A 404 7.72 34.10 1.32
CA ASN A 404 7.01 32.86 1.67
C ASN A 404 6.62 32.81 3.15
N ALA A 405 7.46 33.29 4.07
CA ALA A 405 7.10 33.40 5.49
C ALA A 405 5.82 34.22 5.68
N SER A 406 5.71 35.34 4.96
CA SER A 406 4.51 36.19 4.95
C SER A 406 3.31 35.47 4.33
N ARG A 407 3.51 34.82 3.17
CA ARG A 407 2.45 34.07 2.46
C ARG A 407 1.76 33.03 3.36
N TYR A 408 2.54 32.33 4.18
CA TYR A 408 2.06 31.27 5.06
C TYR A 408 1.86 31.72 6.52
N SER A 409 1.85 33.03 6.77
CA SER A 409 1.60 33.62 8.09
C SER A 409 2.52 33.10 9.20
N ARG A 410 3.81 32.93 8.89
CA ARG A 410 4.84 32.43 9.81
C ARG A 410 5.46 33.57 10.64
N ILE A 411 4.62 34.26 11.42
CA ILE A 411 4.98 35.49 12.16
C ILE A 411 6.16 35.29 13.10
N GLU A 412 6.23 34.15 13.79
CA GLU A 412 7.34 33.83 14.69
C GLU A 412 8.68 33.78 13.95
N LEU A 413 8.72 33.19 12.75
CA LEU A 413 9.93 33.12 11.92
C LEU A 413 10.30 34.49 11.35
N MET A 414 9.30 35.30 10.96
CA MET A 414 9.53 36.69 10.52
C MET A 414 10.13 37.53 11.65
N THR A 415 9.64 37.34 12.88
CA THR A 415 10.17 37.98 14.09
C THR A 415 11.59 37.53 14.39
N TRP A 416 11.87 36.23 14.30
CA TRP A 416 13.23 35.71 14.43
C TRP A 416 14.17 36.31 13.41
N TRP A 417 13.76 36.42 12.14
CA TRP A 417 14.59 37.01 11.10
C TRP A 417 14.92 38.46 11.40
N LYS A 418 13.91 39.25 11.82
CA LYS A 418 14.09 40.64 12.25
C LYS A 418 15.10 40.76 13.40
N ASN A 419 15.09 39.80 14.33
CA ASN A 419 15.98 39.79 15.50
C ASN A 419 17.34 39.10 15.25
N SER A 420 17.51 38.42 14.12
CA SER A 420 18.71 37.61 13.83
C SER A 420 19.96 38.43 13.52
N GLY A 421 19.80 39.71 13.16
CA GLY A 421 20.87 40.56 12.61
C GLY A 421 21.19 40.29 11.14
N LEU A 422 20.51 39.34 10.49
CA LEU A 422 20.65 39.07 9.06
C LEU A 422 19.93 40.14 8.22
N PRO A 423 20.46 40.50 7.04
CA PRO A 423 19.77 41.37 6.10
C PRO A 423 18.31 40.94 5.80
N LEU A 424 17.38 41.87 5.93
CA LEU A 424 15.96 41.62 5.63
C LEU A 424 15.70 41.81 4.13
N LYS A 425 15.71 40.71 3.37
CA LYS A 425 15.40 40.68 1.94
C LYS A 425 13.94 40.31 1.70
N TYR A 426 13.15 41.22 1.12
CA TYR A 426 11.76 40.98 0.78
C TYR A 426 11.28 41.87 -0.37
N THR A 427 10.29 41.40 -1.11
CA THR A 427 9.65 42.15 -2.21
C THR A 427 8.23 42.57 -1.84
N LYS A 428 7.55 43.22 -2.78
CA LYS A 428 6.11 43.50 -2.69
C LYS A 428 5.24 42.25 -2.46
N LYS A 429 5.74 41.08 -2.86
CA LYS A 429 5.04 39.80 -2.67
C LYS A 429 4.77 39.48 -1.20
N SER A 430 5.63 39.90 -0.27
CA SER A 430 5.43 39.70 1.17
C SER A 430 4.07 40.24 1.65
N ILE A 431 3.76 41.50 1.35
CA ILE A 431 2.51 42.15 1.75
C ILE A 431 1.37 41.71 0.82
N ASP A 432 1.60 41.64 -0.49
CA ASP A 432 0.58 41.25 -1.47
C ASP A 432 0.02 39.84 -1.19
N TYR A 433 0.87 38.87 -0.82
CA TYR A 433 0.43 37.53 -0.46
C TYR A 433 -0.32 37.48 0.87
N ALA A 434 0.15 38.22 1.87
CA ALA A 434 -0.55 38.30 3.16
C ALA A 434 -1.96 38.90 2.97
N PHE A 435 -2.08 39.93 2.13
CA PHE A 435 -3.35 40.55 1.77
C PHE A 435 -4.27 39.59 1.01
N ARG A 436 -3.80 38.99 -0.09
CA ARG A 436 -4.60 38.07 -0.92
C ARG A 436 -5.09 36.82 -0.19
N ASN A 437 -4.39 36.41 0.86
CA ASN A 437 -4.72 35.22 1.64
C ASN A 437 -5.38 35.55 2.99
N ASP A 438 -5.86 36.78 3.18
CA ASP A 438 -6.54 37.27 4.39
C ASP A 438 -5.74 37.02 5.68
N LYS A 439 -4.42 37.19 5.63
CA LYS A 439 -3.51 36.99 6.78
C LYS A 439 -3.39 38.25 7.62
N PHE A 440 -4.48 38.63 8.29
CA PHE A 440 -4.57 39.85 9.10
C PHE A 440 -3.45 40.01 10.14
N ASP A 441 -3.10 38.95 10.87
CA ASP A 441 -2.04 39.00 11.86
C ASP A 441 -0.66 39.28 11.22
N THR A 442 -0.44 38.78 10.01
CA THR A 442 0.79 39.02 9.25
C THR A 442 0.86 40.45 8.72
N LEU A 443 -0.27 40.99 8.24
CA LEU A 443 -0.37 42.40 7.85
C LEU A 443 -0.11 43.31 9.05
N ASN A 444 -0.74 43.01 10.20
CA ASN A 444 -0.50 43.72 11.46
C ASN A 444 0.97 43.66 11.88
N TRP A 445 1.64 42.51 11.72
CA TRP A 445 3.07 42.41 11.96
C TRP A 445 3.86 43.34 11.04
N TRP A 446 3.58 43.35 9.73
CA TRP A 446 4.25 44.24 8.78
C TRP A 446 4.07 45.72 9.15
N PHE A 447 2.84 46.16 9.46
CA PHE A 447 2.57 47.56 9.87
C PHE A 447 3.28 47.97 11.16
N ASN A 448 3.42 47.05 12.12
CA ASN A 448 4.10 47.32 13.40
C ASN A 448 5.60 46.99 13.36
N SER A 449 6.11 46.44 12.26
CA SER A 449 7.50 45.99 12.17
C SER A 449 8.51 47.15 12.09
N GLY A 450 8.08 48.34 11.68
CA GLY A 450 8.97 49.47 11.37
C GLY A 450 9.80 49.28 10.09
N LEU A 451 9.52 48.24 9.30
CA LEU A 451 10.17 47.99 8.02
C LEU A 451 9.47 48.76 6.88
N PRO A 452 10.21 49.19 5.83
CA PRO A 452 9.60 49.79 4.64
C PRO A 452 8.51 48.91 4.02
N LEU A 453 7.29 49.42 3.91
CA LEU A 453 6.17 48.67 3.34
C LEU A 453 6.29 48.65 1.81
N LYS A 454 6.47 47.46 1.22
CA LYS A 454 6.50 47.22 -0.23
C LYS A 454 5.24 46.46 -0.65
N TYR A 455 4.47 46.99 -1.58
CA TYR A 455 3.23 46.37 -2.07
C TYR A 455 2.88 46.84 -3.48
N SER A 456 2.00 46.10 -4.18
CA SER A 456 1.49 46.52 -5.49
C SER A 456 0.16 47.29 -5.39
N GLY A 457 0.15 48.54 -5.88
CA GLY A 457 -1.07 49.36 -6.02
C GLY A 457 -1.66 49.87 -4.69
N ASN A 458 -2.72 50.69 -4.76
CA ASN A 458 -3.30 51.41 -3.60
C ASN A 458 -3.90 50.45 -2.54
N LEU A 459 -3.08 49.96 -1.61
CA LEU A 459 -3.54 49.36 -0.36
C LEU A 459 -3.95 50.48 0.61
N ILE A 460 -5.25 50.66 0.85
CA ILE A 460 -5.74 51.63 1.84
C ILE A 460 -5.93 50.90 3.18
N TYR A 461 -5.20 51.34 4.20
CA TYR A 461 -5.33 50.92 5.59
C TYR A 461 -6.33 51.84 6.30
N ILE A 462 -7.45 51.30 6.79
CA ILE A 462 -8.34 52.03 7.71
C ILE A 462 -8.16 51.42 9.10
N LYS A 463 -7.59 52.20 10.02
CA LYS A 463 -7.57 51.90 11.46
C LYS A 463 -8.89 52.40 12.04
N GLU A 464 -9.75 51.52 12.53
CA GLU A 464 -10.90 51.95 13.33
C GLU A 464 -10.94 51.23 14.69
N GLU A 465 -10.88 52.04 15.74
CA GLU A 465 -11.02 51.67 17.14
C GLU A 465 -12.48 51.33 17.48
N SER A 466 -13.06 50.29 16.89
CA SER A 466 -14.26 49.70 17.50
C SER A 466 -14.57 48.33 16.92
N ARG A 467 -14.48 47.36 17.85
CA ARG A 467 -14.96 45.97 17.78
C ARG A 467 -15.91 45.63 16.62
N ARG A 468 -15.47 44.62 15.86
CA ARG A 468 -16.26 43.68 15.02
C ARG A 468 -16.64 44.16 13.61
N ARG A 469 -15.70 43.94 12.68
CA ARG A 469 -15.80 43.35 11.31
C ARG A 469 -14.93 44.14 10.33
N GLN A 470 -13.85 43.52 9.84
CA GLN A 470 -12.95 44.10 8.83
C GLN A 470 -13.45 43.70 7.45
N TYR A 471 -13.81 44.68 6.62
CA TYR A 471 -14.11 44.50 5.19
C TYR A 471 -13.03 45.19 4.35
N LEU A 472 -12.58 44.54 3.27
CA LEU A 472 -11.76 45.13 2.22
C LEU A 472 -12.68 45.65 1.10
N ILE A 473 -12.69 46.96 0.85
CA ILE A 473 -13.36 47.57 -0.32
C ILE A 473 -12.30 48.20 -1.22
N SER A 474 -12.35 47.89 -2.51
CA SER A 474 -11.53 48.51 -3.56
C SER A 474 -12.11 49.87 -3.97
N LEU A 475 -11.26 50.86 -4.25
CA LEU A 475 -11.66 52.01 -5.06
C LEU A 475 -10.66 52.23 -6.19
N THR A 476 -11.22 52.23 -7.40
CA THR A 476 -10.62 52.62 -8.66
C THR A 476 -10.22 54.09 -8.67
N SER A 477 -9.05 54.37 -9.27
CA SER A 477 -8.64 55.62 -9.91
C SER A 477 -9.24 56.95 -9.41
N GLY A 478 -8.44 57.78 -8.73
CA GLY A 478 -8.81 59.18 -8.49
C GLY A 478 -7.74 60.00 -7.77
N LYS A 479 -6.88 60.66 -8.56
CA LYS A 479 -6.03 61.83 -8.24
C LYS A 479 -6.35 62.59 -6.92
N LYS A 480 -5.34 62.84 -6.07
CA LYS A 480 -4.63 64.13 -5.89
C LYS A 480 -3.81 64.18 -4.59
N ASN A 481 -2.58 64.66 -4.76
CA ASN A 481 -1.58 65.25 -3.84
C ASN A 481 -1.13 64.47 -2.62
#